data_AF-A0A5A9W0T3-F1
#
_entry.id   AF-A0A5A9W0T3-F1
#
_cell.length_a   1.000
_cell.length_b   1.000
_cell.length_c   1.000
_cell.angle_alpha   90.00
_cell.angle_beta   90.00
_cell.angle_gamma   90.00
#
_symmetry.space_group_name_H-M   'P 1'
#
loop_
_entity.id
_entity.type
_entity.pdbx_description
1 polymer ?
#
loop_
_entity_poly.entity_id
_entity_poly.type
_entity_poly.pdbx_seq_one_letter_code
_entity_poly.pdbx_strand_id
1 'polypeptide(L)' 'MSSSLPPDILQALKIAFTYMPHPMDVTRYEYGDEFERIQSDIQQVREALLQLEIDPDEVMGEIRPDSTPNSCY' A
#
# COMPACT_ATOMS: atom_id res chain seq x y z
N MET A 1 20.47 -7.81 14.59
CA MET A 1 19.11 -8.34 14.73
C MET A 1 18.45 -8.19 13.38
N SER A 2 18.36 -9.26 12.59
CA SER A 2 17.61 -9.22 11.33
C SER A 2 16.13 -9.25 11.71
N SER A 3 15.56 -8.06 11.90
CA SER A 3 14.16 -7.85 12.29
C SER A 3 13.22 -8.18 11.14
N SER A 4 13.25 -9.43 10.66
CA SER A 4 12.28 -9.90 9.68
C SER A 4 10.93 -10.02 10.38
N LEU A 5 9.94 -9.24 9.91
CA LEU A 5 8.57 -9.32 10.41
C LEU A 5 8.04 -10.75 10.22
N PRO A 6 7.20 -11.26 11.15
CA PRO A 6 6.52 -12.53 10.94
C PRO A 6 5.75 -12.49 9.61
N PRO A 7 5.80 -13.57 8.81
CA PRO A 7 5.20 -13.59 7.48
C PRO A 7 3.71 -13.25 7.50
N ASP A 8 2.98 -13.69 8.52
CA ASP A 8 1.55 -13.40 8.67
C ASP A 8 1.27 -11.91 8.91
N ILE A 9 2.15 -11.23 9.66
CA ILE A 9 2.03 -9.79 9.93
C ILE A 9 2.35 -9.00 8.66
N LEU A 10 3.39 -9.42 7.93
CA LEU A 10 3.72 -8.80 6.65
C LEU A 10 2.59 -8.97 5.63
N GLN A 11 1.99 -10.15 5.57
CA GLN A 11 0.84 -10.41 4.70
C GLN A 11 -0.37 -9.56 5.09
N ALA A 12 -0.67 -9.40 6.38
CA ALA A 12 -1.73 -8.52 6.86
C ALA A 12 -1.50 -7.05 6.46
N LEU A 13 -0.25 -6.57 6.56
CA LEU A 13 0.12 -5.21 6.14
C LEU A 13 -0.09 -5.02 4.63
N LYS A 14 0.35 -5.98 3.81
CA LYS A 14 0.15 -5.97 2.35
C LYS A 14 -1.34 -5.94 1.98
N ILE A 15 -2.16 -6.74 2.67
CA ILE A 15 -3.62 -6.75 2.48
C ILE A 15 -4.22 -5.39 2.85
N ALA A 16 -3.86 -4.83 4.01
CA ALA A 16 -4.36 -3.53 4.44
C ALA A 16 -4.00 -2.43 3.42
N PHE A 17 -2.75 -2.43 2.93
CA PHE A 17 -2.28 -1.49 1.92
C PHE A 17 -3.07 -1.59 0.61
N THR A 18 -3.44 -2.80 0.18
CA THR A 18 -4.22 -3.03 -1.04
C THR A 18 -5.63 -2.40 -0.99
N TYR A 19 -6.18 -2.17 0.19
CA TYR A 19 -7.48 -1.51 0.38
C TYR A 19 -7.37 0.00 0.67
N MET A 20 -6.16 0.53 0.81
CA MET A 20 -5.98 1.98 0.98
C MET A 20 -6.29 2.70 -0.33
N PRO A 21 -6.90 3.90 -0.27
CA PRO A 21 -7.09 4.70 -1.47
C PRO A 21 -5.73 5.08 -2.06
N HIS A 22 -5.67 5.21 -3.38
CA HIS A 22 -4.44 5.66 -4.03
C HIS A 22 -4.17 7.12 -3.60
N PRO A 23 -2.92 7.51 -3.28
CA PRO A 23 -2.60 8.86 -2.81
C PRO A 23 -3.11 9.98 -3.72
N MET A 24 -3.13 9.73 -5.03
CA MET A 24 -3.63 10.67 -6.04
C MET A 24 -5.15 10.85 -6.00
N ASP A 25 -5.88 9.86 -5.50
CA ASP A 25 -7.35 9.89 -5.37
C ASP A 25 -7.77 10.58 -4.06
N VAL A 26 -6.86 10.66 -3.07
CA VAL A 26 -7.11 11.35 -1.80
C VAL A 26 -7.04 12.86 -1.99
N THR A 27 -8.11 13.45 -2.51
CA THR A 27 -8.19 14.90 -2.75
C THR A 27 -8.95 15.62 -1.64
N ARG A 28 -8.72 16.93 -1.50
CA ARG A 28 -9.49 17.80 -0.59
C ARG A 28 -11.00 17.79 -0.87
N TYR A 29 -11.40 17.50 -2.10
CA TYR A 29 -12.81 17.43 -2.47
C TYR A 29 -13.52 16.23 -1.83
N GLU A 30 -12.87 15.06 -1.81
CA GLU A 30 -13.44 13.83 -1.26
C GLU A 30 -13.24 13.71 0.26
N TYR A 31 -12.08 14.14 0.77
CA TYR A 31 -11.68 13.92 2.16
C TYR A 31 -11.65 15.19 3.01
N GLY A 32 -12.10 16.33 2.48
CA GLY A 32 -12.18 17.59 3.20
C GLY A 32 -10.81 18.02 3.72
N ASP A 33 -10.75 18.56 4.94
CA ASP A 33 -9.50 19.02 5.56
C ASP A 33 -8.60 17.85 6.05
N GLU A 34 -9.10 16.61 6.05
CA GLU A 34 -8.32 15.43 6.48
C GLU A 34 -7.47 14.84 5.35
N PHE A 35 -7.60 15.33 4.11
CA PHE A 35 -6.90 14.78 2.95
C PHE A 35 -5.38 14.76 3.12
N GLU A 36 -4.77 15.80 3.69
CA GLU A 36 -3.32 15.86 3.93
C GLU A 36 -2.88 14.80 4.94
N ARG A 37 -3.68 14.58 5.99
CA ARG A 37 -3.42 13.56 6.99
C ARG A 37 -3.48 12.16 6.39
N ILE A 38 -4.52 11.89 5.59
CA ILE A 38 -4.69 10.58 4.94
C ILE A 38 -3.57 10.32 3.94
N GLN A 39 -3.19 11.32 3.11
CA GLN A 39 -2.03 11.19 2.22
C GLN A 39 -0.74 10.90 3.00
N SER A 40 -0.52 11.60 4.13
CA SER A 40 0.64 11.38 4.99
C SER A 40 0.65 9.98 5.61
N ASP A 41 -0.49 9.49 6.07
CA ASP A 41 -0.61 8.15 6.66
C ASP A 41 -0.32 7.07 5.59
N ILE A 42 -0.84 7.23 4.37
CA ILE A 42 -0.55 6.32 3.25
C ILE A 42 0.93 6.34 2.89
N GLN A 43 1.54 7.53 2.82
CA GLN A 43 2.96 7.68 2.52
C GLN A 43 3.84 6.99 3.58
N GLN A 44 3.47 7.10 4.86
CA GLN A 44 4.18 6.40 5.95
C GLN A 44 4.14 4.87 5.78
N VAL A 45 3.02 4.31 5.35
CA VAL A 45 2.90 2.86 5.09
C VAL A 45 3.74 2.45 3.88
N ARG A 46 3.77 3.26 2.82
CA ARG A 46 4.64 3.02 1.65
C ARG A 46 6.11 2.99 2.04
N GLU A 47 6.56 3.95 2.84
CA GLU A 47 7.93 4.01 3.34
C GLU A 47 8.29 2.79 4.20
N ALA A 48 7.37 2.33 5.05
CA ALA A 48 7.57 1.13 5.84
C ALA A 48 7.71 -0.14 4.96
N LEU A 49 6.93 -0.26 3.88
CA LEU A 49 7.08 -1.35 2.91
C LEU A 49 8.44 -1.29 2.19
N LEU A 50 8.86 -0.11 1.75
CA LEU A 50 10.16 0.09 1.11
C LEU A 50 11.33 -0.24 2.05
N GLN A 51 11.22 0.09 3.34
CA GLN A 51 12.21 -0.29 4.36
C GLN A 51 12.34 -1.81 4.54
N LEU A 52 11.30 -2.56 4.18
CA LEU A 52 11.28 -4.03 4.19
C LEU A 52 11.70 -4.63 2.84
N GLU A 53 12.22 -3.81 1.92
CA GLU A 53 12.58 -4.18 0.54
C GLU A 53 11.38 -4.70 -0.27
N ILE A 54 10.18 -4.21 0.05
CA ILE A 54 8.93 -4.56 -0.65
C ILE A 54 8.48 -3.36 -1.46
N ASP A 55 8.26 -3.58 -2.76
CA ASP A 55 7.72 -2.54 -3.63
C ASP A 55 6.20 -2.39 -3.39
N PRO A 56 5.72 -1.24 -2.86
CA PRO A 56 4.30 -1.00 -2.65
C PRO A 56 3.48 -1.12 -3.95
N ASP A 57 4.06 -0.82 -5.11
CA ASP A 57 3.35 -0.88 -6.39
C ASP A 57 3.18 -2.33 -6.88
N GLU A 58 4.06 -3.25 -6.46
CA GLU A 58 3.93 -4.70 -6.73
C GLU A 58 3.01 -5.42 -5.73
N VAL A 59 2.86 -4.90 -4.50
CA VAL A 59 2.01 -5.49 -3.44
C VAL A 59 0.59 -5.79 -3.94
N MET A 60 0.01 -4.90 -4.73
CA MET A 60 -1.35 -5.09 -5.27
C MET A 60 -1.43 -6.30 -6.21
N GLY A 61 -0.42 -6.51 -7.06
CA GLY A 61 -0.32 -7.65 -7.96
C GLY A 61 0.00 -8.97 -7.25
N GLU A 62 0.77 -8.91 -6.16
CA GLU A 62 1.04 -10.09 -5.32
C GLU A 62 -0.20 -10.56 -4.54
N ILE A 63 -0.96 -9.63 -3.95
CA ILE A 63 -2.14 -9.96 -3.12
C ILE A 63 -3.37 -10.25 -3.98
N ARG A 64 -3.51 -9.57 -5.12
CA ARG A 64 -4.62 -9.74 -6.06
C ARG A 64 -4.12 -9.88 -7.50
N PRO A 65 -3.53 -11.04 -7.85
CA PRO A 65 -3.10 -11.31 -9.21
C PRO A 65 -4.27 -11.27 -10.23
N ASP A 66 -5.51 -11.49 -9.77
CA ASP A 66 -6.72 -11.39 -10.60
C ASP A 66 -7.20 -9.94 -10.84
N SER A 67 -6.69 -8.96 -10.08
CA SER A 67 -7.04 -7.53 -10.26
C SER A 67 -6.02 -6.77 -11.10
N THR A 68 -4.82 -7.33 -11.32
CA THR A 68 -3.93 -6.86 -12.39
C THR A 68 -4.59 -7.20 -13.73
N PRO A 69 -4.88 -6.22 -14.60
CA PRO A 69 -5.32 -6.53 -15.95
C PRO A 69 -4.23 -7.39 -16.57
N ASN A 70 -4.59 -8.57 -17.07
CA ASN A 70 -3.71 -9.47 -17.81
C ASN A 70 -2.86 -8.65 -18.79
N SER A 71 -1.64 -8.30 -18.40
CA SER A 71 -0.64 -7.77 -19.33
C SER A 71 -0.08 -8.95 -20.11
N CYS A 72 -0.94 -9.58 -20.90
CA CYS A 72 -0.54 -10.30 -22.09
C CYS A 72 -0.41 -9.27 -23.20
N TYR A 73 0.81 -8.80 -23.47
CA TYR A 73 1.17 -8.13 -24.72
C TYR A 73 2.57 -8.57 -25.16
#